data_AF-A0A3A1XHS7-F1
#
_entry.id   AF-A0A3A1XHS7-F1
#
_cell.length_a   1.000
_cell.length_b   1.000
_cell.length_c   1.000
_cell.angle_alpha   90.00
_cell.angle_beta   90.00
_cell.angle_gamma   90.00
#
_symmetry.space_group_name_H-M   'P 1'
#
loop_
_entity.id
_entity.type
_entity.pdbx_description
1 polymer ?
#
loop_
_entity_poly.entity_id
_entity_poly.type
_entity_poly.pdbx_seq_one_letter_code
_entity_poly.pdbx_strand_id
1 'polypeptide(L)'
;MASVFRKLMRKFIEHCPSSKRSIKDLRAQVSDLQNSIDRMQRVLDEQLPRILENQRNMHVDILTNREHASLLAWANYRHDNESDFDARKRFYYGLPQATGSVRLIQRGCASLLNEFAAFAKEYNLQYWADFGTLLGTIRHRGFIPWDDDTDLGMMRSDVDRLLELLKKDEKLSKRYRAVLVFDPYVFCRQLRLRYKNSEDPSFIDIFFYDYMPKYDDHTKKRFIEIREELKKDLKSKPFYNKWHANGYLEDGEEFSDEIENTFTKYQNIAKSENIIADDVTSNECNIIYGLDNVDSELIYTSQYEDMFPLRQEEFEKFAILVPNKAEKILFNYYGNIYQLPSDMVSHFQHVNRELLNDQHTIEAIKQDIETNPYIH
;
A
#
# COMPACT_ATOMS: atom_id res chain seq x y z
N MET A 1 -80.62 -19.07 -16.17
CA MET A 1 -79.18 -19.04 -15.80
C MET A 1 -78.34 -18.08 -16.66
N ALA A 2 -78.58 -17.93 -17.97
CA ALA A 2 -77.85 -16.98 -18.83
C ALA A 2 -78.21 -15.48 -18.67
N SER A 3 -79.33 -15.16 -18.02
CA SER A 3 -79.81 -13.77 -17.83
C SER A 3 -79.21 -13.08 -16.59
N VAL A 4 -78.87 -13.86 -15.55
CA VAL A 4 -78.26 -13.35 -14.31
C VAL A 4 -76.78 -13.06 -14.50
N PHE A 5 -76.07 -13.90 -15.26
CA PHE A 5 -74.64 -13.72 -15.57
C PHE A 5 -74.36 -12.50 -16.46
N ARG A 6 -75.26 -12.19 -17.43
CA ARG A 6 -75.14 -10.98 -18.26
C ARG A 6 -75.42 -9.69 -17.51
N LYS A 7 -76.33 -9.70 -16.52
CA LYS A 7 -76.59 -8.55 -15.64
C LYS A 7 -75.45 -8.31 -14.65
N LEU A 8 -74.83 -9.38 -14.13
CA LEU A 8 -73.64 -9.29 -13.27
C LEU A 8 -72.39 -8.79 -14.02
N MET A 9 -72.15 -9.25 -15.25
CA MET A 9 -71.04 -8.77 -16.09
C MET A 9 -71.18 -7.30 -16.51
N ARG A 10 -72.41 -6.82 -16.82
CA ARG A 10 -72.62 -5.39 -17.13
C ARG A 10 -72.37 -4.48 -15.93
N LYS A 11 -72.79 -4.88 -14.72
CA LYS A 11 -72.47 -4.14 -13.48
C LYS A 11 -70.99 -4.14 -13.13
N PHE A 12 -70.27 -5.24 -13.43
CA PHE A 12 -68.82 -5.32 -13.24
C PHE A 12 -68.04 -4.42 -14.21
N ILE A 13 -68.53 -4.25 -15.45
CA ILE A 13 -67.92 -3.37 -16.45
C ILE A 13 -68.24 -1.89 -16.16
N GLU A 14 -69.40 -1.58 -15.60
CA GLU A 14 -69.78 -0.20 -15.20
C GLU A 14 -69.14 0.25 -13.87
N HIS A 15 -68.68 -0.67 -13.03
CA HIS A 15 -67.87 -0.39 -11.83
C HIS A 15 -66.36 -0.59 -12.04
N CYS A 16 -65.90 -0.61 -13.30
CA CYS A 16 -64.48 -0.57 -13.62
C CYS A 16 -64.10 0.67 -14.47
N PRO A 17 -64.24 1.91 -13.94
CA PRO A 17 -63.70 3.09 -14.60
C PRO A 17 -62.32 3.43 -14.04
N SER A 18 -61.29 2.74 -14.54
CA SER A 18 -59.91 3.26 -14.53
C SER A 18 -58.91 2.49 -15.38
N SER A 19 -59.19 1.30 -15.95
CA SER A 19 -58.11 0.38 -16.37
C SER A 19 -57.78 0.26 -17.86
N LYS A 20 -58.59 0.68 -18.85
CA LYS A 20 -58.15 0.60 -20.28
C LYS A 20 -57.42 1.84 -20.78
N ARG A 21 -57.88 3.02 -20.35
CA ARG A 21 -57.25 4.30 -20.70
C ARG A 21 -55.93 4.46 -19.95
N SER A 22 -55.90 4.16 -18.65
CA SER A 22 -54.66 4.15 -17.87
C SER A 22 -53.64 3.13 -18.37
N ILE A 23 -54.03 1.91 -18.77
CA ILE A 23 -53.10 0.93 -19.36
C ILE A 23 -52.57 1.42 -20.71
N LYS A 24 -53.41 2.09 -21.52
CA LYS A 24 -52.97 2.70 -22.78
C LYS A 24 -52.01 3.87 -22.54
N ASP A 25 -52.31 4.71 -21.55
CA ASP A 25 -51.48 5.85 -21.17
C ASP A 25 -50.15 5.38 -20.55
N LEU A 26 -50.16 4.34 -19.72
CA LEU A 26 -48.96 3.67 -19.20
C LEU A 26 -48.12 3.07 -20.33
N ARG A 27 -48.73 2.40 -21.32
CA ARG A 27 -47.99 1.88 -22.48
C ARG A 27 -47.38 3.00 -23.32
N ALA A 28 -48.08 4.12 -23.49
CA ALA A 28 -47.54 5.29 -24.16
C ALA A 28 -46.35 5.87 -23.39
N GLN A 29 -46.48 6.05 -22.07
CA GLN A 29 -45.38 6.50 -21.20
C GLN A 29 -44.18 5.55 -21.24
N VAL A 30 -44.40 4.24 -21.19
CA VAL A 30 -43.32 3.24 -21.32
C VAL A 30 -42.65 3.32 -22.69
N SER A 31 -43.42 3.51 -23.77
CA SER A 31 -42.86 3.71 -25.12
C SER A 31 -42.06 5.00 -25.23
N ASP A 32 -42.51 6.09 -24.61
CA ASP A 32 -41.82 7.37 -24.61
C ASP A 32 -40.53 7.32 -23.79
N LEU A 33 -40.55 6.58 -22.67
CA LEU A 33 -39.37 6.27 -21.87
C LEU A 33 -38.37 5.42 -22.68
N GLN A 34 -38.82 4.37 -23.35
CA GLN A 34 -37.96 3.53 -24.20
C GLN A 34 -37.30 4.36 -25.30
N ASN A 35 -38.08 5.19 -26.00
CA ASN A 35 -37.55 6.09 -27.03
C ASN A 35 -36.55 7.11 -26.46
N SER A 36 -36.74 7.55 -25.21
CA SER A 36 -35.81 8.46 -24.53
C SER A 36 -34.52 7.75 -24.14
N ILE A 37 -34.61 6.50 -23.66
CA ILE A 37 -33.45 5.65 -23.36
C ILE A 37 -32.65 5.40 -24.64
N ASP A 38 -33.30 5.01 -25.74
CA ASP A 38 -32.64 4.73 -27.02
C ASP A 38 -31.98 6.00 -27.63
N ARG A 39 -32.51 7.20 -27.33
CA ARG A 39 -31.86 8.47 -27.69
C ARG A 39 -30.64 8.74 -26.83
N MET A 40 -30.75 8.58 -25.51
CA MET A 40 -29.61 8.76 -24.58
C MET A 40 -28.48 7.79 -24.90
N GLN A 41 -28.80 6.53 -25.20
CA GLN A 41 -27.82 5.51 -25.54
C GLN A 41 -27.09 5.84 -26.85
N ARG A 42 -27.81 6.31 -27.88
CA ARG A 42 -27.16 6.79 -29.11
C ARG A 42 -26.22 7.97 -28.89
N VAL A 43 -26.63 8.95 -28.09
CA VAL A 43 -25.74 10.08 -27.74
C VAL A 43 -24.51 9.57 -26.98
N LEU A 44 -24.68 8.64 -26.04
CA LEU A 44 -23.58 8.04 -25.31
C LEU A 44 -22.60 7.31 -26.26
N ASP A 45 -23.13 6.46 -27.15
CA ASP A 45 -22.35 5.67 -28.10
C ASP A 45 -21.59 6.54 -29.11
N GLU A 46 -22.14 7.71 -29.47
CA GLU A 46 -21.47 8.68 -30.35
C GLU A 46 -20.40 9.52 -29.63
N GLN A 47 -20.63 9.88 -28.36
CA GLN A 47 -19.73 10.77 -27.61
C GLN A 47 -18.60 10.01 -26.91
N LEU A 48 -18.86 8.79 -26.40
CA LEU A 48 -17.88 8.03 -25.62
C LEU A 48 -16.55 7.80 -26.37
N PRO A 49 -16.53 7.37 -27.65
CA PRO A 49 -15.27 7.20 -28.38
C PRO A 49 -14.47 8.50 -28.49
N ARG A 50 -15.15 9.63 -28.73
CA ARG A 50 -14.52 10.96 -28.83
C ARG A 50 -13.92 11.41 -27.51
N ILE A 51 -14.64 11.17 -26.41
CA ILE A 51 -14.16 11.49 -25.06
C ILE A 51 -12.92 10.65 -24.74
N LEU A 52 -12.95 9.34 -25.02
CA LEU A 52 -11.82 8.44 -24.80
C LEU A 52 -10.60 8.83 -25.65
N GLU A 53 -10.81 9.18 -26.92
CA GLU A 53 -9.74 9.65 -27.81
C GLU A 53 -9.16 10.99 -27.32
N ASN A 54 -10.01 11.96 -26.97
CA ASN A 54 -9.56 13.24 -26.41
C ASN A 54 -8.80 13.05 -25.08
N GLN A 55 -9.26 12.16 -24.20
CA GLN A 55 -8.56 11.82 -22.97
C GLN A 55 -7.19 11.22 -23.25
N ARG A 56 -7.09 10.30 -24.23
CA ARG A 56 -5.82 9.73 -24.66
C ARG A 56 -4.89 10.81 -25.23
N ASN A 57 -5.39 11.69 -26.09
CA ASN A 57 -4.59 12.76 -26.69
C ASN A 57 -4.08 13.74 -25.63
N MET A 58 -4.95 14.19 -24.72
CA MET A 58 -4.54 15.03 -23.60
C MET A 58 -3.50 14.34 -22.72
N HIS A 59 -3.65 13.04 -22.45
CA HIS A 59 -2.67 12.30 -21.67
C HIS A 59 -1.30 12.27 -22.35
N VAL A 60 -1.26 12.00 -23.66
CA VAL A 60 -0.02 12.02 -24.45
C VAL A 60 0.62 13.41 -24.47
N ASP A 61 -0.17 14.46 -24.66
CA ASP A 61 0.31 15.85 -24.67
C ASP A 61 0.89 16.25 -23.30
N ILE A 62 0.24 15.87 -22.20
CA ILE A 62 0.73 16.11 -20.84
C ILE A 62 2.06 15.39 -20.61
N LEU A 63 2.16 14.11 -20.96
CA LEU A 63 3.40 13.35 -20.82
C LEU A 63 4.53 13.95 -21.66
N THR A 64 4.24 14.31 -22.92
CA THR A 64 5.21 14.92 -23.83
C THR A 64 5.71 16.26 -23.30
N ASN A 65 4.80 17.13 -22.83
CA ASN A 65 5.17 18.41 -22.25
C ASN A 65 5.99 18.25 -20.96
N ARG A 66 5.66 17.24 -20.13
CA ARG A 66 6.44 16.91 -18.94
C ARG A 66 7.85 16.47 -19.28
N GLU A 67 8.02 15.61 -20.29
CA GLU A 67 9.34 15.16 -20.74
C GLU A 67 10.15 16.30 -21.37
N HIS A 68 9.53 17.16 -22.19
CA HIS A 68 10.19 18.36 -22.71
C HIS A 68 10.67 19.29 -21.58
N ALA A 69 9.81 19.57 -20.60
CA ALA A 69 10.16 20.39 -19.45
C ALA A 69 11.29 19.76 -18.62
N SER A 70 11.22 18.45 -18.40
CA SER A 70 12.27 17.67 -17.71
C SER A 70 13.61 17.80 -18.44
N LEU A 71 13.66 17.52 -19.75
CA LEU A 71 14.88 17.61 -20.57
C LEU A 71 15.52 19.01 -20.50
N LEU A 72 14.71 20.06 -20.63
CA LEU A 72 15.20 21.44 -20.53
C LEU A 72 15.68 21.78 -19.12
N ALA A 73 14.99 21.31 -18.08
CA ALA A 73 15.41 21.54 -16.70
C ALA A 73 16.77 20.89 -16.41
N TRP A 74 16.97 19.62 -16.79
CA TRP A 74 18.23 18.93 -16.57
C TRP A 74 19.38 19.52 -17.40
N ALA A 75 19.13 19.90 -18.65
CA ALA A 75 20.12 20.58 -19.48
C ALA A 75 20.62 21.89 -18.86
N ASN A 76 19.75 22.62 -18.13
CA ASN A 76 20.10 23.86 -17.44
C ASN A 76 20.71 23.64 -16.05
N TYR A 77 20.32 22.57 -15.33
CA TYR A 77 20.79 22.30 -13.97
C TYR A 77 22.17 21.63 -13.92
N ARG A 78 22.47 20.80 -14.92
CA ARG A 78 23.71 20.03 -15.03
C ARG A 78 24.92 20.94 -15.28
N HIS A 79 26.04 20.67 -14.62
CA HIS A 79 27.30 21.36 -14.92
C HIS A 79 27.96 20.81 -16.20
N ASP A 80 28.81 21.60 -16.87
CA ASP A 80 29.41 21.24 -18.17
C ASP A 80 30.15 19.89 -18.18
N ASN A 81 30.76 19.50 -17.05
CA ASN A 81 31.53 18.25 -16.89
C ASN A 81 30.80 17.19 -16.05
N GLU A 82 29.50 17.33 -15.83
CA GLU A 82 28.70 16.44 -15.01
C GLU A 82 27.84 15.53 -15.90
N SER A 83 27.68 14.26 -15.52
CA SER A 83 26.76 13.35 -16.22
C SER A 83 25.30 13.69 -15.89
N ASP A 84 24.34 13.29 -16.74
CA ASP A 84 22.91 13.47 -16.42
C ASP A 84 22.53 12.74 -15.12
N PHE A 85 23.13 11.57 -14.89
CA PHE A 85 22.92 10.78 -13.67
C PHE A 85 23.42 11.51 -12.43
N ASP A 86 24.64 12.06 -12.46
CA ASP A 86 25.21 12.78 -11.32
C ASP A 86 24.45 14.07 -11.02
N ALA A 87 24.00 14.79 -12.05
CA ALA A 87 23.16 15.98 -11.88
C ALA A 87 21.85 15.66 -11.16
N ARG A 88 21.17 14.57 -11.55
CA ARG A 88 19.93 14.14 -10.88
C ARG A 88 20.21 13.72 -9.44
N LYS A 89 21.28 12.98 -9.19
CA LYS A 89 21.68 12.56 -7.84
C LYS A 89 21.95 13.79 -6.96
N ARG A 90 22.70 14.77 -7.47
CA ARG A 90 22.96 16.05 -6.80
C ARG A 90 21.67 16.83 -6.52
N PHE A 91 20.73 16.84 -7.47
CA PHE A 91 19.43 17.48 -7.27
C PHE A 91 18.69 16.88 -6.06
N TYR A 92 18.52 15.57 -6.01
CA TYR A 92 17.78 14.92 -4.93
C TYR A 92 18.50 15.05 -3.57
N TYR A 93 19.83 14.96 -3.54
CA TYR A 93 20.61 15.21 -2.32
C TYR A 93 20.54 16.67 -1.84
N GLY A 94 20.28 17.60 -2.77
CA GLY A 94 20.13 19.02 -2.47
C GLY A 94 18.70 19.46 -2.17
N LEU A 95 17.71 18.55 -2.24
CA LEU A 95 16.33 18.91 -1.93
C LEU A 95 16.21 19.29 -0.45
N PRO A 96 15.45 20.36 -0.14
CA PRO A 96 15.21 20.72 1.23
C PRO A 96 14.42 19.61 1.93
N GLN A 97 14.76 19.37 3.20
CA GLN A 97 13.96 18.51 4.06
C GLN A 97 12.56 19.12 4.24
N ALA A 98 11.60 18.28 4.67
CA ALA A 98 10.29 18.75 5.07
C ALA A 98 10.41 19.83 6.16
N THR A 99 9.33 20.60 6.36
CA THR A 99 9.20 21.57 7.46
C THR A 99 7.89 21.35 8.21
N GLY A 100 7.72 22.01 9.36
CA GLY A 100 6.48 21.96 10.14
C GLY A 100 6.16 20.55 10.67
N SER A 101 4.88 20.19 10.66
CA SER A 101 4.37 18.92 11.20
C SER A 101 4.94 17.69 10.48
N VAL A 102 5.11 17.75 9.15
CA VAL A 102 5.71 16.63 8.38
C VAL A 102 7.14 16.38 8.85
N ARG A 103 7.94 17.43 9.06
CA ARG A 103 9.29 17.23 9.59
C ARG A 103 9.31 16.71 11.02
N LEU A 104 8.34 17.12 11.84
CA LEU A 104 8.22 16.63 13.20
C LEU A 104 8.03 15.12 13.22
N ILE A 105 7.08 14.61 12.44
CA ILE A 105 6.81 13.16 12.39
C ILE A 105 7.96 12.38 11.72
N GLN A 106 8.54 12.89 10.62
CA GLN A 106 9.76 12.30 10.04
C GLN A 106 10.87 12.16 11.07
N ARG A 107 11.04 13.17 11.93
CA ARG A 107 12.09 13.10 12.96
C ARG A 107 11.77 12.09 14.06
N GLY A 108 10.49 11.92 14.42
CA GLY A 108 10.04 10.88 15.35
C GLY A 108 10.26 9.48 14.79
N CYS A 109 9.84 9.23 13.55
CA CYS A 109 10.07 7.99 12.83
C CYS A 109 11.58 7.68 12.66
N ALA A 110 12.42 8.67 12.32
CA ALA A 110 13.88 8.48 12.30
C ALA A 110 14.46 8.13 13.68
N SER A 111 13.95 8.72 14.77
CA SER A 111 14.38 8.37 16.12
C SER A 111 14.07 6.90 16.41
N LEU A 112 12.83 6.47 16.15
CA LEU A 112 12.39 5.09 16.35
C LEU A 112 13.19 4.11 15.48
N LEU A 113 13.44 4.46 14.21
CA LEU A 113 14.24 3.65 13.29
C LEU A 113 15.71 3.54 13.72
N ASN A 114 16.31 4.61 14.26
CA ASN A 114 17.67 4.56 14.80
C ASN A 114 17.76 3.64 16.03
N GLU A 115 16.75 3.68 16.91
CA GLU A 115 16.68 2.77 18.06
C GLU A 115 16.48 1.32 17.63
N PHE A 116 15.59 1.09 16.66
CA PHE A 116 15.38 -0.22 16.04
C PHE A 116 16.68 -0.76 15.44
N ALA A 117 17.38 0.04 14.64
CA ALA A 117 18.65 -0.34 14.03
C ALA A 117 19.69 -0.73 15.10
N ALA A 118 19.75 0.01 16.20
CA ALA A 118 20.67 -0.25 17.30
C ALA A 118 20.41 -1.59 17.98
N PHE A 119 19.16 -1.87 18.40
CA PHE A 119 18.87 -3.15 19.06
C PHE A 119 18.82 -4.31 18.07
N ALA A 120 18.43 -4.10 16.81
CA ALA A 120 18.48 -5.14 15.78
C ALA A 120 19.92 -5.60 15.56
N LYS A 121 20.89 -4.67 15.57
CA LYS A 121 22.33 -5.00 15.56
C LYS A 121 22.77 -5.75 16.80
N GLU A 122 22.34 -5.32 18.00
CA GLU A 122 22.66 -5.99 19.27
C GLU A 122 22.18 -7.45 19.30
N TYR A 123 20.97 -7.69 18.80
CA TYR A 123 20.32 -9.01 18.80
C TYR A 123 20.51 -9.82 17.52
N ASN A 124 21.32 -9.31 16.58
CA ASN A 124 21.57 -9.95 15.28
C ASN A 124 20.26 -10.32 14.55
N LEU A 125 19.35 -9.34 14.46
CA LEU A 125 18.14 -9.41 13.64
C LEU A 125 18.45 -8.86 12.25
N GLN A 126 18.06 -9.60 11.22
CA GLN A 126 18.15 -9.10 9.85
C GLN A 126 16.88 -8.34 9.48
N TYR A 127 17.07 -7.18 8.87
CA TYR A 127 16.02 -6.33 8.31
C TYR A 127 16.64 -5.51 7.18
N TRP A 128 15.81 -4.90 6.34
CA TRP A 128 16.29 -3.90 5.37
C TRP A 128 15.28 -2.79 5.22
N ALA A 129 15.74 -1.58 4.86
CA ALA A 129 14.86 -0.53 4.38
C ALA A 129 14.10 -1.01 3.15
N ASP A 130 12.79 -0.78 3.11
CA ASP A 130 11.92 -1.17 2.00
C ASP A 130 11.20 0.04 1.40
N PHE A 131 10.58 -0.14 0.23
CA PHE A 131 9.71 0.84 -0.45
C PHE A 131 10.20 2.31 -0.39
N GLY A 132 9.39 3.21 0.19
CA GLY A 132 9.67 4.65 0.28
C GLY A 132 10.91 4.94 1.12
N THR A 133 11.15 4.16 2.16
CA THR A 133 12.33 4.27 3.02
C THR A 133 13.61 3.85 2.30
N LEU A 134 13.59 2.76 1.54
CA LEU A 134 14.72 2.34 0.70
C LEU A 134 15.03 3.39 -0.37
N LEU A 135 14.00 3.87 -1.04
CA LEU A 135 14.11 4.91 -2.05
C LEU A 135 14.67 6.20 -1.45
N GLY A 136 14.17 6.63 -0.29
CA GLY A 136 14.67 7.75 0.48
C GLY A 136 16.15 7.59 0.86
N THR A 137 16.53 6.42 1.35
CA THR A 137 17.92 6.08 1.70
C THR A 137 18.86 6.26 0.51
N ILE A 138 18.55 5.64 -0.63
CA ILE A 138 19.43 5.68 -1.82
C ILE A 138 19.42 7.05 -2.52
N ARG A 139 18.23 7.68 -2.63
CA ARG A 139 18.02 8.88 -3.46
C ARG A 139 18.16 10.19 -2.70
N HIS A 140 17.78 10.24 -1.42
CA HIS A 140 17.78 11.45 -0.59
C HIS A 140 18.75 11.38 0.60
N ARG A 141 19.27 10.18 0.94
CA ARG A 141 20.01 9.91 2.20
C ARG A 141 19.18 10.22 3.43
N GLY A 142 17.88 9.91 3.37
CA GLY A 142 16.92 10.25 4.41
C GLY A 142 15.50 10.17 3.87
N PHE A 143 14.57 10.87 4.51
CA PHE A 143 13.19 10.87 4.04
C PHE A 143 13.03 11.52 2.66
N ILE A 144 12.08 10.99 1.90
CA ILE A 144 11.50 11.73 0.77
C ILE A 144 10.72 12.91 1.38
N PRO A 145 10.84 14.16 0.89
CA PRO A 145 10.32 15.34 1.61
C PRO A 145 8.81 15.37 1.88
N TRP A 146 8.02 14.60 1.15
CA TRP A 146 6.55 14.52 1.30
C TRP A 146 6.07 13.21 1.91
N ASP A 147 6.99 12.32 2.28
CA ASP A 147 6.71 11.03 2.91
C ASP A 147 6.77 11.15 4.43
N ASP A 148 5.96 10.38 5.16
CA ASP A 148 5.74 10.55 6.60
C ASP A 148 5.87 9.29 7.48
N ASP A 149 6.19 8.13 6.89
CA ASP A 149 6.41 6.88 7.61
C ASP A 149 7.73 6.17 7.23
N THR A 150 7.98 5.04 7.90
CA THR A 150 9.16 4.21 7.64
C THR A 150 8.77 2.76 7.42
N ASP A 151 9.36 2.17 6.39
CA ASP A 151 9.09 0.82 5.89
C ASP A 151 10.34 -0.04 5.98
N LEU A 152 10.20 -1.21 6.60
CA LEU A 152 11.22 -2.24 6.64
C LEU A 152 10.69 -3.56 6.07
N GLY A 153 11.58 -4.32 5.46
CA GLY A 153 11.35 -5.73 5.13
C GLY A 153 12.08 -6.63 6.12
N MET A 154 11.45 -7.74 6.50
CA MET A 154 12.06 -8.79 7.32
C MET A 154 11.62 -10.17 6.85
N MET A 155 12.53 -11.14 6.93
CA MET A 155 12.14 -12.56 6.79
C MET A 155 11.25 -12.95 7.98
N ARG A 156 10.26 -13.83 7.75
CA ARG A 156 9.32 -14.24 8.82
C ARG A 156 10.01 -14.73 10.10
N SER A 157 11.08 -15.52 9.96
CA SER A 157 11.82 -16.03 11.11
C SER A 157 12.48 -14.93 11.94
N ASP A 158 12.93 -13.83 11.33
CA ASP A 158 13.43 -12.65 12.05
C ASP A 158 12.32 -11.85 12.71
N VAL A 159 11.12 -11.81 12.11
CA VAL A 159 9.93 -11.22 12.75
C VAL A 159 9.53 -12.01 13.99
N ASP A 160 9.50 -13.34 13.92
CA ASP A 160 9.19 -14.18 15.08
C ASP A 160 10.20 -13.94 16.22
N ARG A 161 11.49 -13.85 15.89
CA ARG A 161 12.55 -13.48 16.85
C ARG A 161 12.34 -12.09 17.44
N LEU A 162 11.98 -11.09 16.63
CA LEU A 162 11.65 -9.75 17.11
C LEU A 162 10.49 -9.77 18.10
N LEU A 163 9.39 -10.45 17.78
CA LEU A 163 8.22 -10.56 18.66
C LEU A 163 8.55 -11.27 19.98
N GLU A 164 9.40 -12.28 19.96
CA GLU A 164 9.89 -12.93 21.18
C GLU A 164 10.76 -11.99 22.03
N LEU A 165 11.64 -11.22 21.40
CA LEU A 165 12.51 -10.25 22.09
C LEU A 165 11.68 -9.16 22.77
N LEU A 166 10.69 -8.61 22.07
CA LEU A 166 9.78 -7.60 22.63
C LEU A 166 8.92 -8.13 23.79
N LYS A 167 8.78 -9.45 23.94
CA LYS A 167 8.09 -10.08 25.09
C LYS A 167 9.05 -10.38 26.25
N LYS A 168 10.28 -10.82 25.95
CA LYS A 168 11.23 -11.35 26.95
C LYS A 168 12.17 -10.28 27.52
N ASP A 169 12.55 -9.28 26.74
CA ASP A 169 13.44 -8.20 27.19
C ASP A 169 12.64 -7.12 27.93
N GLU A 170 12.97 -6.88 29.20
CA GLU A 170 12.27 -5.91 30.05
C GLU A 170 12.41 -4.46 29.56
N LYS A 171 13.57 -4.09 28.99
CA LYS A 171 13.79 -2.73 28.47
C LYS A 171 12.99 -2.53 27.18
N LEU A 172 13.07 -3.48 26.25
CA LEU A 172 12.35 -3.39 24.98
C LEU A 172 10.83 -3.43 25.20
N SER A 173 10.33 -4.34 26.04
CA SER A 173 8.90 -4.48 26.35
C SER A 173 8.28 -3.27 27.08
N LYS A 174 9.10 -2.48 27.77
CA LYS A 174 8.68 -1.21 28.39
C LYS A 174 8.65 -0.06 27.39
N ARG A 175 9.54 -0.06 26.40
CA ARG A 175 9.70 1.06 25.47
C ARG A 175 8.88 0.91 24.19
N TYR A 176 8.71 -0.30 23.69
CA TYR A 176 8.05 -0.55 22.41
C TYR A 176 6.84 -1.48 22.54
N ARG A 177 5.99 -1.42 21.53
CA ARG A 177 4.96 -2.41 21.24
C ARG A 177 4.97 -2.72 19.76
N ALA A 178 4.66 -3.96 19.41
CA ALA A 178 4.43 -4.35 18.03
C ALA A 178 3.03 -4.96 17.92
N VAL A 179 2.31 -4.61 16.86
CA VAL A 179 0.93 -5.05 16.63
C VAL A 179 0.73 -5.37 15.15
N LEU A 180 -0.01 -6.42 14.84
CA LEU A 180 -0.39 -6.68 13.45
C LEU A 180 -1.47 -5.69 13.04
N VAL A 181 -1.34 -5.18 11.81
CA VAL A 181 -2.28 -4.25 11.21
C VAL A 181 -2.80 -4.87 9.92
N PHE A 182 -4.13 -4.85 9.76
CA PHE A 182 -4.85 -5.42 8.64
C PHE A 182 -5.53 -4.31 7.82
N ASP A 183 -5.20 -4.24 6.52
CA ASP A 183 -5.79 -3.30 5.57
C ASP A 183 -6.84 -4.00 4.68
N PRO A 184 -8.10 -3.53 4.62
CA PRO A 184 -9.12 -4.10 3.74
C PRO A 184 -8.99 -3.72 2.25
N TYR A 185 -8.22 -2.68 1.90
CA TYR A 185 -8.18 -2.15 0.54
C TYR A 185 -7.32 -3.00 -0.39
N VAL A 186 -6.09 -3.32 0.04
CA VAL A 186 -5.22 -4.25 -0.70
C VAL A 186 -5.04 -5.60 0.02
N PHE A 187 -5.80 -5.85 1.10
CA PHE A 187 -5.71 -7.07 1.91
C PHE A 187 -4.30 -7.26 2.46
N CYS A 188 -3.74 -6.19 3.04
CA CYS A 188 -2.40 -6.18 3.64
C CYS A 188 -2.47 -6.72 5.07
N ARG A 189 -1.47 -7.50 5.47
CA ARG A 189 -1.20 -7.86 6.86
C ARG A 189 0.26 -7.54 7.17
N GLN A 190 0.51 -6.52 7.97
CA GLN A 190 1.87 -6.04 8.28
C GLN A 190 2.08 -5.94 9.79
N LEU A 191 3.33 -5.99 10.25
CA LEU A 191 3.65 -5.71 11.64
C LEU A 191 3.99 -4.23 11.79
N ARG A 192 3.40 -3.54 12.75
CA ARG A 192 3.74 -2.16 13.05
C ARG A 192 4.42 -2.05 14.41
N LEU A 193 5.68 -1.64 14.41
CA LEU A 193 6.43 -1.33 15.62
C LEU A 193 6.19 0.14 15.99
N ARG A 194 5.91 0.38 17.27
CA ARG A 194 5.67 1.72 17.84
C ARG A 194 6.33 1.87 19.18
N TYR A 195 6.44 3.11 19.65
CA TYR A 195 6.60 3.34 21.08
C TYR A 195 5.39 2.82 21.86
N LYS A 196 5.65 2.44 23.11
CA LYS A 196 4.59 2.03 24.03
C LYS A 196 3.76 3.22 24.50
N ASN A 197 4.35 4.42 24.52
CA ASN A 197 3.64 5.67 24.70
C ASN A 197 2.75 5.92 23.47
N SER A 198 1.43 5.91 23.65
CA SER A 198 0.47 6.10 22.56
C SER A 198 0.36 7.53 22.05
N GLU A 199 0.91 8.50 22.78
CA GLU A 199 0.92 9.92 22.37
C GLU A 199 1.95 10.20 21.26
N ASP A 200 2.96 9.34 21.09
CA ASP A 200 3.85 9.41 19.93
C ASP A 200 3.29 8.51 18.80
N PRO A 201 2.80 9.11 17.68
CA PRO A 201 2.25 8.36 16.57
C PRO A 201 3.31 7.75 15.65
N SER A 202 4.61 7.96 15.92
CA SER A 202 5.71 7.42 15.11
C SER A 202 5.64 5.89 15.08
N PHE A 203 5.86 5.33 13.89
CA PHE A 203 5.84 3.89 13.69
C PHE A 203 6.80 3.45 12.59
N ILE A 204 7.13 2.16 12.62
CA ILE A 204 7.80 1.45 11.54
C ILE A 204 6.85 0.36 11.05
N ASP A 205 6.49 0.40 9.78
CA ASP A 205 5.83 -0.71 9.10
C ASP A 205 6.87 -1.76 8.72
N ILE A 206 6.63 -3.00 9.11
CA ILE A 206 7.50 -4.15 8.88
C ILE A 206 6.71 -5.14 8.04
N PHE A 207 7.12 -5.27 6.79
CA PHE A 207 6.52 -6.20 5.85
C PHE A 207 7.21 -7.55 5.86
N PHE A 208 6.41 -8.60 5.64
CA PHE A 208 6.88 -9.97 5.70
C PHE A 208 7.45 -10.40 4.36
N TYR A 209 8.58 -11.08 4.40
CA TYR A 209 9.16 -11.75 3.25
C TYR A 209 9.34 -13.24 3.52
N ASP A 210 9.21 -14.01 2.45
CA ASP A 210 9.31 -15.45 2.44
C ASP A 210 10.43 -15.91 1.50
N TYR A 211 10.99 -17.08 1.77
CA TYR A 211 11.82 -17.76 0.76
C TYR A 211 10.93 -18.44 -0.26
N MET A 212 11.32 -18.38 -1.52
CA MET A 212 10.67 -19.06 -2.63
C MET A 212 11.67 -20.09 -3.20
N PRO A 213 11.57 -21.38 -2.82
CA PRO A 213 12.57 -22.39 -3.16
C PRO A 213 12.79 -22.59 -4.67
N LYS A 214 11.77 -22.33 -5.48
CA LYS A 214 11.82 -22.43 -6.93
C LYS A 214 11.09 -21.25 -7.55
N TYR A 215 11.74 -20.56 -8.48
CA TYR A 215 11.13 -19.48 -9.26
C TYR A 215 10.98 -19.85 -10.73
N ASP A 216 9.76 -20.18 -11.13
CA ASP A 216 9.35 -20.44 -12.51
C ASP A 216 7.92 -19.93 -12.75
N ASP A 217 7.47 -19.94 -14.00
CA ASP A 217 6.13 -19.46 -14.37
C ASP A 217 5.01 -20.21 -13.63
N HIS A 218 5.22 -21.49 -13.32
CA HIS A 218 4.25 -22.32 -12.61
C HIS A 218 4.07 -21.87 -11.16
N THR A 219 5.18 -21.79 -10.41
CA THR A 219 5.20 -21.35 -9.01
C THR A 219 4.74 -19.91 -8.86
N LYS A 220 5.16 -19.02 -9.77
CA LYS A 220 4.67 -17.64 -9.85
C LYS A 220 3.15 -17.61 -10.02
N LYS A 221 2.61 -18.34 -11.00
CA LYS A 221 1.18 -18.40 -11.25
C LYS A 221 0.42 -18.95 -10.05
N ARG A 222 0.93 -20.02 -9.42
CA ARG A 222 0.28 -20.61 -8.24
C ARG A 222 0.28 -19.66 -7.04
N PHE A 223 1.35 -18.90 -6.82
CA PHE A 223 1.38 -17.84 -5.80
C PHE A 223 0.27 -16.81 -6.01
N ILE A 224 0.09 -16.32 -7.25
CA ILE A 224 -1.00 -15.40 -7.61
C ILE A 224 -2.36 -16.05 -7.35
N GLU A 225 -2.56 -17.30 -7.74
CA GLU A 225 -3.82 -18.03 -7.53
C GLU A 225 -4.16 -18.13 -6.03
N ILE A 226 -3.20 -18.52 -5.19
CA ILE A 226 -3.38 -18.59 -3.73
C ILE A 226 -3.73 -17.20 -3.17
N ARG A 227 -3.07 -16.14 -3.67
CA ARG A 227 -3.35 -14.77 -3.24
C ARG A 227 -4.76 -14.32 -3.62
N GLU A 228 -5.22 -14.65 -4.83
CA GLU A 228 -6.59 -14.35 -5.28
C GLU A 228 -7.65 -15.15 -4.50
N GLU A 229 -7.36 -16.41 -4.19
CA GLU A 229 -8.20 -17.24 -3.31
C GLU A 229 -8.31 -16.62 -1.91
N LEU A 230 -7.20 -16.14 -1.34
CA LEU A 230 -7.18 -15.42 -0.06
C LEU A 230 -8.07 -14.18 -0.10
N LYS A 231 -7.87 -13.30 -1.09
CA LYS A 231 -8.67 -12.07 -1.25
C LYS A 231 -10.17 -12.40 -1.38
N LYS A 232 -10.51 -13.44 -2.16
CA LYS A 232 -11.90 -13.88 -2.34
C LYS A 232 -12.50 -14.45 -1.05
N ASP A 233 -11.74 -15.21 -0.28
CA ASP A 233 -12.19 -15.77 1.01
C ASP A 233 -12.49 -14.64 2.00
N LEU A 234 -11.58 -13.67 2.15
CA LEU A 234 -11.78 -12.48 2.99
C LEU A 234 -13.04 -11.69 2.56
N LYS A 235 -13.19 -11.42 1.25
CA LYS A 235 -14.39 -10.74 0.70
C LYS A 235 -15.69 -11.50 0.93
N SER A 236 -15.64 -12.82 1.09
CA SER A 236 -16.82 -13.66 1.33
C SER A 236 -17.27 -13.68 2.79
N LYS A 237 -16.44 -13.20 3.73
CA LYS A 237 -16.74 -13.23 5.16
C LYS A 237 -17.86 -12.25 5.51
N PRO A 238 -18.75 -12.58 6.46
CA PRO A 238 -19.82 -11.66 6.90
C PRO A 238 -19.32 -10.31 7.41
N PHE A 239 -18.12 -10.26 7.99
CA PHE A 239 -17.53 -9.05 8.54
C PHE A 239 -16.91 -8.11 7.49
N TYR A 240 -16.68 -8.56 6.25
CA TYR A 240 -15.90 -7.81 5.26
C TYR A 240 -16.44 -6.41 4.99
N ASN A 241 -17.76 -6.27 4.81
CA ASN A 241 -18.37 -4.96 4.52
C ASN A 241 -18.16 -3.97 5.68
N LYS A 242 -18.13 -4.46 6.93
CA LYS A 242 -17.89 -3.64 8.11
C LYS A 242 -16.41 -3.28 8.23
N TRP A 243 -15.51 -4.26 8.01
CA TRP A 243 -14.06 -4.02 7.98
C TRP A 243 -13.68 -3.01 6.90
N HIS A 244 -14.14 -3.19 5.66
CA HIS A 244 -13.88 -2.27 4.54
C HIS A 244 -14.43 -0.86 4.80
N ALA A 245 -15.54 -0.71 5.52
CA ALA A 245 -16.07 0.59 5.89
C ALA A 245 -15.25 1.29 6.99
N ASN A 246 -14.70 0.53 7.93
CA ASN A 246 -13.92 1.04 9.05
C ASN A 246 -12.45 1.30 8.71
N GLY A 247 -11.91 0.64 7.68
CA GLY A 247 -10.51 0.78 7.26
C GLY A 247 -9.57 -0.15 8.02
N TYR A 248 -8.39 0.37 8.35
CA TYR A 248 -7.34 -0.37 9.05
C TYR A 248 -7.82 -0.92 10.39
N LEU A 249 -7.37 -2.13 10.72
CA LEU A 249 -7.75 -2.87 11.93
C LEU A 249 -6.49 -3.41 12.61
N GLU A 250 -6.41 -3.31 13.94
CA GLU A 250 -5.28 -3.84 14.73
C GLU A 250 -5.61 -5.20 15.38
N ASP A 251 -4.58 -6.02 15.59
CA ASP A 251 -4.70 -7.26 16.35
C ASP A 251 -5.32 -7.02 17.75
N GLY A 252 -6.30 -7.83 18.11
CA GLY A 252 -7.11 -7.67 19.31
C GLY A 252 -8.43 -6.89 19.12
N GLU A 253 -8.66 -6.28 17.96
CA GLU A 253 -9.94 -5.67 17.61
C GLU A 253 -10.96 -6.70 17.09
N GLU A 254 -12.23 -6.28 16.96
CA GLU A 254 -13.31 -7.12 16.42
C GLU A 254 -12.93 -7.66 15.04
N PHE A 255 -13.01 -8.98 14.84
CA PHE A 255 -12.67 -9.73 13.62
C PHE A 255 -11.17 -9.97 13.35
N SER A 256 -10.25 -9.43 14.16
CA SER A 256 -8.81 -9.64 13.96
C SER A 256 -8.44 -11.13 13.88
N ASP A 257 -8.95 -11.94 14.81
CA ASP A 257 -8.73 -13.39 14.84
C ASP A 257 -9.21 -14.09 13.55
N GLU A 258 -10.40 -13.76 13.04
CA GLU A 258 -10.92 -14.37 11.81
C GLU A 258 -10.13 -13.95 10.56
N ILE A 259 -9.63 -12.72 10.52
CA ILE A 259 -8.75 -12.22 9.47
C ILE A 259 -7.41 -12.97 9.53
N GLU A 260 -6.78 -13.03 10.70
CA GLU A 260 -5.52 -13.72 10.95
C GLU A 260 -5.57 -15.20 10.60
N ASN A 261 -6.65 -15.87 11.01
CA ASN A 261 -6.90 -17.28 10.67
C ASN A 261 -7.00 -17.49 9.15
N THR A 262 -7.55 -16.52 8.42
CA THR A 262 -7.63 -16.59 6.96
C THR A 262 -6.25 -16.42 6.33
N PHE A 263 -5.44 -15.45 6.74
CA PHE A 263 -4.05 -15.31 6.27
C PHE A 263 -3.24 -16.57 6.57
N THR A 264 -3.28 -17.05 7.81
CA THR A 264 -2.59 -18.27 8.26
C THR A 264 -2.99 -19.50 7.44
N LYS A 265 -4.27 -19.67 7.11
CA LYS A 265 -4.75 -20.74 6.24
C LYS A 265 -4.05 -20.74 4.89
N TYR A 266 -3.98 -19.59 4.21
CA TYR A 266 -3.39 -19.51 2.87
C TYR A 266 -1.87 -19.53 2.87
N GLN A 267 -1.22 -19.01 3.93
CA GLN A 267 0.21 -19.23 4.16
C GLN A 267 0.50 -20.74 4.30
N ASN A 268 -0.29 -21.47 5.08
CA ASN A 268 -0.12 -22.92 5.22
C ASN A 268 -0.33 -23.68 3.90
N ILE A 269 -1.28 -23.23 3.05
CA ILE A 269 -1.46 -23.79 1.71
C ILE A 269 -0.18 -23.58 0.89
N ALA A 270 0.31 -22.33 0.81
CA ALA A 270 1.52 -22.00 0.06
C ALA A 270 2.76 -22.77 0.55
N LYS A 271 2.91 -22.97 1.86
CA LYS A 271 3.97 -23.82 2.44
C LYS A 271 3.81 -25.29 2.08
N SER A 272 2.60 -25.83 2.20
CA SER A 272 2.31 -27.25 1.92
C SER A 272 2.50 -27.62 0.44
N GLU A 273 2.33 -26.64 -0.46
CA GLU A 273 2.59 -26.77 -1.89
C GLU A 273 4.03 -26.40 -2.28
N ASN A 274 4.91 -26.11 -1.30
CA ASN A 274 6.30 -25.71 -1.50
C ASN A 274 6.46 -24.47 -2.42
N ILE A 275 5.49 -23.55 -2.36
CA ILE A 275 5.55 -22.26 -3.05
C ILE A 275 6.41 -21.27 -2.25
N ILE A 276 6.25 -21.28 -0.92
CA ILE A 276 7.05 -20.51 0.03
C ILE A 276 7.66 -21.43 1.10
N ALA A 277 8.72 -20.97 1.75
CA ALA A 277 9.42 -21.67 2.82
C ALA A 277 9.89 -20.69 3.92
N ASP A 278 10.01 -21.22 5.14
CA ASP A 278 10.44 -20.46 6.33
C ASP A 278 11.96 -20.26 6.38
N ASP A 279 12.72 -21.16 5.76
CA ASP A 279 14.19 -21.16 5.78
C ASP A 279 14.80 -21.27 4.39
N VAL A 280 16.06 -20.84 4.29
CA VAL A 280 16.89 -21.02 3.09
C VAL A 280 17.09 -22.50 2.84
N THR A 281 16.44 -23.01 1.79
CA THR A 281 16.63 -24.39 1.35
C THR A 281 17.92 -24.57 0.53
N SER A 282 18.37 -23.50 -0.14
CA SER A 282 19.64 -23.38 -0.87
C SER A 282 19.92 -21.92 -1.24
N ASN A 283 21.17 -21.59 -1.61
CA ASN A 283 21.51 -20.26 -2.16
C ASN A 283 20.87 -19.99 -3.55
N GLU A 284 20.14 -20.95 -4.11
CA GLU A 284 19.41 -20.81 -5.38
C GLU A 284 17.94 -20.37 -5.16
N CYS A 285 17.53 -20.09 -3.92
CA CYS A 285 16.18 -19.61 -3.66
C CYS A 285 15.99 -18.13 -4.04
N ASN A 286 14.75 -17.76 -4.33
CA ASN A 286 14.34 -16.36 -4.43
C ASN A 286 13.80 -15.88 -3.08
N ILE A 287 13.75 -14.57 -2.92
CA ILE A 287 13.05 -13.89 -1.83
C ILE A 287 11.82 -13.25 -2.44
N ILE A 288 10.66 -13.50 -1.84
CA ILE A 288 9.38 -13.01 -2.32
C ILE A 288 8.71 -12.19 -1.24
N TYR A 289 8.08 -11.10 -1.65
CA TYR A 289 7.21 -10.34 -0.79
C TYR A 289 6.04 -11.22 -0.32
N GLY A 290 5.76 -11.19 0.97
CA GLY A 290 4.88 -12.15 1.61
C GLY A 290 3.48 -12.16 0.98
N LEU A 291 2.84 -13.32 1.00
CA LEU A 291 1.44 -13.48 0.57
C LEU A 291 0.49 -12.50 1.30
N ASP A 292 0.93 -12.04 2.46
CA ASP A 292 0.27 -11.06 3.31
C ASP A 292 0.16 -9.66 2.71
N ASN A 293 1.08 -9.30 1.82
CA ASN A 293 1.30 -7.90 1.45
C ASN A 293 1.28 -7.65 -0.06
N VAL A 294 1.28 -8.72 -0.88
CA VAL A 294 1.33 -8.60 -2.34
C VAL A 294 -0.01 -8.18 -2.94
N ASP A 295 0.01 -7.22 -3.86
CA ASP A 295 -1.06 -7.11 -4.85
C ASP A 295 -0.79 -8.07 -6.01
N SER A 296 -1.78 -8.85 -6.40
CA SER A 296 -1.63 -10.02 -7.29
C SER A 296 -1.11 -9.69 -8.68
N GLU A 297 -1.25 -8.43 -9.10
CA GLU A 297 -0.72 -7.93 -10.37
C GLU A 297 0.79 -7.61 -10.31
N LEU A 298 1.32 -7.32 -9.11
CA LEU A 298 2.69 -6.86 -8.88
C LEU A 298 3.39 -7.75 -7.85
N ILE A 299 3.98 -8.86 -8.33
CA ILE A 299 4.80 -9.72 -7.47
C ILE A 299 6.20 -9.15 -7.36
N TYR A 300 6.55 -8.74 -6.16
CA TYR A 300 7.90 -8.33 -5.82
C TYR A 300 8.75 -9.54 -5.43
N THR A 301 9.73 -9.84 -6.28
CA THR A 301 10.70 -10.92 -6.07
C THR A 301 12.10 -10.45 -6.36
N SER A 302 13.05 -11.02 -5.61
CA SER A 302 14.48 -10.75 -5.74
C SER A 302 15.26 -12.05 -5.66
N GLN A 303 16.40 -12.12 -6.35
CA GLN A 303 17.33 -13.23 -6.15
C GLN A 303 17.97 -13.11 -4.77
N TYR A 304 18.32 -14.23 -4.13
CA TYR A 304 18.98 -14.23 -2.83
C TYR A 304 20.22 -13.32 -2.82
N GLU A 305 21.06 -13.40 -3.85
CA GLU A 305 22.28 -12.58 -4.00
C GLU A 305 22.04 -11.07 -4.24
N ASP A 306 20.84 -10.69 -4.68
CA ASP A 306 20.45 -9.29 -4.82
C ASP A 306 20.03 -8.70 -3.46
N MET A 307 19.57 -9.55 -2.53
CA MET A 307 19.20 -9.15 -1.17
C MET A 307 20.37 -9.26 -0.20
N PHE A 308 21.04 -10.41 -0.16
CA PHE A 308 22.04 -10.76 0.84
C PHE A 308 23.46 -10.88 0.23
N PRO A 309 24.54 -10.62 1.01
CA PRO A 309 24.49 -10.04 2.36
C PRO A 309 23.99 -8.59 2.32
N LEU A 310 23.28 -8.19 3.37
CA LEU A 310 22.80 -6.82 3.51
C LEU A 310 24.00 -5.85 3.62
N ARG A 311 23.84 -4.64 3.11
CA ARG A 311 24.84 -3.56 3.22
C ARG A 311 24.30 -2.41 4.07
N GLN A 312 25.19 -1.60 4.63
CA GLN A 312 24.82 -0.41 5.38
C GLN A 312 24.83 0.82 4.48
N GLU A 313 23.80 1.66 4.61
CA GLU A 313 23.69 2.96 3.96
C GLU A 313 23.26 4.03 4.96
N GLU A 314 23.53 5.30 4.63
CA GLU A 314 23.17 6.46 5.45
C GLU A 314 21.69 6.83 5.25
N PHE A 315 20.96 6.96 6.35
CA PHE A 315 19.62 7.52 6.42
C PHE A 315 19.58 8.63 7.47
N GLU A 316 19.24 9.84 7.03
CA GLU A 316 19.32 11.09 7.80
C GLU A 316 20.74 11.41 8.27
N LYS A 317 21.23 10.70 9.29
CA LYS A 317 22.59 10.79 9.87
C LYS A 317 23.05 9.51 10.58
N PHE A 318 22.33 8.40 10.42
CA PHE A 318 22.65 7.12 11.02
C PHE A 318 22.62 6.01 9.97
N ALA A 319 23.22 4.86 10.28
CA ALA A 319 23.30 3.75 9.35
C ALA A 319 22.12 2.80 9.51
N ILE A 320 21.51 2.40 8.39
CA ILE A 320 20.51 1.33 8.34
C ILE A 320 20.92 0.27 7.32
N LEU A 321 20.34 -0.92 7.44
CA LEU A 321 20.55 -2.00 6.49
C LEU A 321 19.69 -1.80 5.25
N VAL A 322 20.26 -2.10 4.08
CA VAL A 322 19.58 -2.14 2.79
C VAL A 322 19.98 -3.42 2.03
N PRO A 323 19.20 -3.83 1.01
CA PRO A 323 19.58 -4.95 0.16
C PRO A 323 20.93 -4.76 -0.53
N ASN A 324 21.65 -5.86 -0.79
CA ASN A 324 22.96 -5.86 -1.46
C ASN A 324 22.96 -5.09 -2.79
N LYS A 325 21.93 -5.31 -3.63
CA LYS A 325 21.70 -4.62 -4.90
C LYS A 325 20.44 -3.75 -4.83
N ALA A 326 20.38 -2.88 -3.83
CA ALA A 326 19.24 -1.99 -3.58
C ALA A 326 18.76 -1.22 -4.82
N GLU A 327 19.67 -0.70 -5.65
CA GLU A 327 19.32 0.05 -6.87
C GLU A 327 18.60 -0.82 -7.89
N LYS A 328 18.97 -2.11 -8.00
CA LYS A 328 18.30 -3.08 -8.88
C LYS A 328 16.88 -3.37 -8.40
N ILE A 329 16.71 -3.55 -7.09
CA ILE A 329 15.40 -3.80 -6.47
C ILE A 329 14.49 -2.58 -6.66
N LEU A 330 14.99 -1.38 -6.36
CA LEU A 330 14.27 -0.14 -6.61
C LEU A 330 13.90 0.05 -8.08
N PHE A 331 14.78 -0.33 -9.01
CA PHE A 331 14.46 -0.29 -10.44
C PHE A 331 13.31 -1.23 -10.81
N ASN A 332 13.27 -2.43 -10.22
CA ASN A 332 12.17 -3.37 -10.45
C ASN A 332 10.83 -2.85 -9.90
N TYR A 333 10.85 -2.07 -8.81
CA TYR A 333 9.63 -1.57 -8.16
C TYR A 333 9.14 -0.27 -8.78
N TYR A 334 10.05 0.68 -9.03
CA TYR A 334 9.73 2.06 -9.41
C TYR A 334 10.26 2.47 -10.79
N GLY A 335 11.04 1.62 -11.46
CA GLY A 335 11.73 1.98 -12.70
C GLY A 335 12.84 3.00 -12.45
N ASN A 336 12.86 4.09 -13.23
CA ASN A 336 13.90 5.11 -13.09
C ASN A 336 13.64 6.00 -11.86
N ILE A 337 14.26 5.66 -10.73
CA ILE A 337 14.14 6.41 -9.47
C ILE A 337 14.62 7.87 -9.53
N TYR A 338 15.38 8.25 -10.56
CA TYR A 338 15.87 9.61 -10.77
C TYR A 338 15.02 10.41 -11.77
N GLN A 339 13.91 9.85 -12.26
CA GLN A 339 12.86 10.62 -12.93
C GLN A 339 12.07 11.43 -11.90
N LEU A 340 11.61 12.63 -12.27
CA LEU A 340 10.80 13.46 -11.38
C LEU A 340 9.50 12.72 -11.02
N PRO A 341 9.17 12.55 -9.72
CA PRO A 341 7.99 11.81 -9.29
C PRO A 341 6.68 12.50 -9.72
N SER A 342 5.64 11.71 -10.02
CA SER A 342 4.29 12.22 -10.36
C SER A 342 3.40 12.45 -9.15
N ASP A 343 3.77 11.91 -8.00
CA ASP A 343 2.95 11.75 -6.80
C ASP A 343 3.33 12.72 -5.68
N MET A 344 4.23 13.67 -5.93
CA MET A 344 4.69 14.67 -4.94
C MET A 344 3.55 15.39 -4.20
N VAL A 345 2.37 15.53 -4.82
CA VAL A 345 1.21 16.22 -4.26
C VAL A 345 0.09 15.24 -3.86
N SER A 346 0.08 14.03 -4.42
CA SER A 346 -0.95 13.02 -4.20
C SER A 346 -0.52 11.90 -3.27
N HIS A 347 0.68 11.99 -2.68
CA HIS A 347 1.18 11.02 -1.73
C HIS A 347 0.18 10.83 -0.58
N PHE A 348 -0.05 9.57 -0.23
CA PHE A 348 -0.95 9.22 0.84
C PHE A 348 -0.38 9.72 2.17
N GLN A 349 -1.24 10.21 3.07
CA GLN A 349 -0.80 10.66 4.39
C GLN A 349 -0.96 9.49 5.35
N HIS A 350 0.15 8.91 5.78
CA HIS A 350 0.14 7.75 6.65
C HIS A 350 -0.16 8.15 8.10
N VAL A 351 0.20 9.38 8.49
CA VAL A 351 -0.11 9.95 9.79
C VAL A 351 -1.11 11.10 9.64
N ASN A 352 -2.18 11.06 10.43
CA ASN A 352 -3.16 12.13 10.45
C ASN A 352 -2.52 13.45 10.94
N ARG A 353 -2.46 14.45 10.05
CA ARG A 353 -1.87 15.76 10.31
C ARG A 353 -2.56 16.54 11.43
N GLU A 354 -3.82 16.24 11.74
CA GLU A 354 -4.53 16.87 12.86
C GLU A 354 -3.90 16.48 14.21
N LEU A 355 -3.42 15.24 14.35
CA LEU A 355 -2.72 14.77 15.55
C LEU A 355 -1.42 15.55 15.76
N LEU A 356 -0.74 15.93 14.69
CA LEU A 356 0.52 16.66 14.74
C LEU A 356 0.37 18.14 15.12
N ASN A 357 -0.86 18.61 15.34
CA ASN A 357 -1.15 19.93 15.91
C ASN A 357 -1.46 19.86 17.41
N ASP A 358 -1.65 18.67 17.97
CA ASP A 358 -1.90 18.49 19.40
C ASP A 358 -0.60 18.64 20.20
N GLN A 359 -0.68 19.41 21.29
CA GLN A 359 0.51 19.78 22.07
C GLN A 359 1.11 18.56 22.80
N HIS A 360 0.29 17.62 23.27
CA HIS A 360 0.77 16.41 23.93
C HIS A 360 1.51 15.50 22.93
N THR A 361 0.96 15.36 21.73
CA THR A 361 1.61 14.62 20.63
C THR A 361 2.96 15.24 20.25
N ILE A 362 3.01 16.57 20.10
CA ILE A 362 4.25 17.29 19.77
C ILE A 362 5.30 17.11 20.86
N GLU A 363 4.91 17.19 22.13
CA GLU A 363 5.80 17.01 23.27
C GLU A 363 6.30 15.57 23.38
N ALA A 364 5.44 14.57 23.15
CA ALA A 364 5.82 13.17 23.13
C ALA A 364 6.89 12.88 22.07
N ILE A 365 6.66 13.29 20.82
CA ILE A 365 7.64 13.12 19.73
C ILE A 365 8.98 13.78 20.08
N LYS A 366 8.94 15.02 20.60
CA LYS A 366 10.17 15.74 20.99
C LYS A 366 10.91 15.04 22.11
N GLN A 367 10.20 14.56 23.12
CA GLN A 367 10.78 13.83 24.24
C GLN A 367 11.49 12.56 23.76
N ASP A 368 10.84 11.76 22.91
CA ASP A 368 11.46 10.53 22.39
C ASP A 368 12.68 10.85 21.51
N ILE A 369 12.64 11.90 20.68
CA ILE A 369 13.83 12.38 19.94
C ILE A 369 14.97 12.80 20.88
N GLU A 370 14.67 13.48 21.99
CA GLU A 370 15.68 13.92 22.97
C GLU A 370 16.33 12.74 23.70
N THR A 371 15.61 11.63 23.89
CA THR A 371 16.15 10.43 24.52
C THR A 371 17.13 9.66 23.62
N ASN A 372 17.01 9.78 22.30
CA ASN A 372 17.92 9.17 21.33
C ASN A 372 18.24 10.11 20.16
N PRO A 373 19.07 11.14 20.39
CA PRO A 373 19.42 12.07 19.34
C PRO A 373 20.30 11.37 18.29
N TYR A 374 19.74 11.14 17.11
CA TYR A 374 20.49 10.73 15.91
C TYR A 374 21.10 11.93 15.16
N ILE A 375 20.84 13.14 15.64
CA ILE A 375 21.42 14.39 15.16
C ILE A 375 22.21 15.00 16.32
N HIS A 376 23.55 15.03 16.20
CA HIS A 376 24.44 15.76 17.10
C HIS A 376 24.41 17.26 16.82
#